data_AF-A0A3B0C7C9-F1
#
_entry.id   AF-A0A3B0C7C9-F1
#
_cell.length_a   1.000
_cell.length_b   1.000
_cell.length_c   1.000
_cell.angle_alpha   90.00
_cell.angle_beta   90.00
_cell.angle_gamma   90.00
#
_symmetry.space_group_name_H-M   'P 1'
#
loop_
_entity.id
_entity.type
_entity.pdbx_description
1 polymer ?
#
loop_
_entity_poly.entity_id
_entity_poly.type
_entity_poly.pdbx_seq_one_letter_code
_entity_poly.pdbx_strand_id
1 'polypeptide(L)'
;MFLKKSQFTKSGRTYSYYKIVETYKDGAGCHKHRVVKHLGKLSDEEAANIRQVLKEQRKRLNGIQNRAIRSEADDPAYLQRNAQIAVLLETKMLAYEPYAQKEWNVTEADMLLLVREGTGELYMDGKKIELRYGLVVYAPAGSGMHVVNTSGSVLQLDRMTIEAVSRTGSPAAGGTYRSERFSAIVPEPKRLHSPYRALQLFKELHEGGDSRDPRNSIKRQLLFYTLLDIIACSRLEANPSDSDPTDVIEQAVEMIHESYGDDLTRDQLAEQLGVSPEHFSRLFKKEKGMSFIEYLLQFRIEKSRELLLLSKSSVNEVAGRVGFQNPYYFSRKFKQLVGVSPSAYIHQAKKYVTLYAGLTSCLLTLGVIPRAGILTDWMASHYKSLLDKHDFLPIEGLDDRSFQMISELNPDLVFCNVHKMDLAKVVQLGPVAAIDMEKIGWREQLRYMAEVVGKQKEAEDWLRSFEQRLTEAKKKLSGILNGQDTFAIMKVVSGKMYIYGDLRSMGGPMLYRELQLPPPAAVKERIIDQGLLNVCVTPAELGDYSADHLFLMNYESNWTDNVKSFKAHPNWKKFSAVVKNQVYEVNPELFYGFDPLSLEMQMQEILKRVLPGPGHNRSL
;
A
#
# COMPACT_ATOMS: atom_id res chain seq x y z
N MET A 1 -29.33 -3.06 5.23
CA MET A 1 -29.06 -3.51 6.63
C MET A 1 -29.67 -2.52 7.62
N PHE A 2 -29.88 -2.91 8.88
CA PHE A 2 -30.35 -2.03 9.96
C PHE A 2 -29.81 -2.48 11.33
N LEU A 3 -29.77 -1.54 12.29
CA LEU A 3 -29.36 -1.80 13.66
C LEU A 3 -30.54 -2.36 14.48
N LYS A 4 -30.40 -3.57 15.03
CA LYS A 4 -31.41 -4.20 15.89
C LYS A 4 -30.93 -4.24 17.33
N LYS A 5 -31.74 -3.67 18.25
CA LYS A 5 -31.56 -3.86 19.70
C LYS A 5 -32.10 -5.24 20.07
N SER A 6 -31.37 -5.98 20.88
CA SER A 6 -31.80 -7.26 21.42
C SER A 6 -31.55 -7.27 22.91
N GLN A 7 -32.49 -7.87 23.64
CA GLN A 7 -32.43 -7.96 25.09
C GLN A 7 -32.43 -9.43 25.48
N PHE A 8 -31.65 -9.74 26.50
CA PHE A 8 -31.72 -11.05 27.14
C PHE A 8 -31.59 -10.86 28.65
N THR A 9 -32.25 -11.72 29.40
CA THR A 9 -32.25 -11.67 30.86
C THR A 9 -31.37 -12.80 31.38
N LYS A 10 -30.42 -12.46 32.24
CA LYS A 10 -29.58 -13.45 32.94
C LYS A 10 -29.48 -13.05 34.41
N SER A 11 -29.82 -13.98 35.30
CA SER A 11 -29.82 -13.78 36.76
C SER A 11 -30.61 -12.54 37.21
N GLY A 12 -31.83 -12.37 36.67
CA GLY A 12 -32.72 -11.27 37.04
C GLY A 12 -32.35 -9.88 36.49
N ARG A 13 -31.22 -9.75 35.76
CA ARG A 13 -30.81 -8.50 35.11
C ARG A 13 -30.98 -8.59 33.60
N THR A 14 -31.57 -7.56 33.01
CA THR A 14 -31.79 -7.43 31.56
C THR A 14 -30.60 -6.73 30.91
N TYR A 15 -29.94 -7.42 29.99
CA TYR A 15 -28.82 -6.90 29.22
C TYR A 15 -29.29 -6.54 27.81
N SER A 16 -28.99 -5.31 27.38
CA SER A 16 -29.27 -4.84 26.02
C SER A 16 -27.98 -4.85 25.21
N TYR A 17 -28.04 -5.43 24.02
CA TYR A 17 -26.94 -5.39 23.04
C TYR A 17 -27.48 -5.10 21.65
N TYR A 18 -26.60 -4.61 20.78
CA TYR A 18 -26.94 -4.21 19.43
C TYR A 18 -26.23 -5.09 18.40
N LYS A 19 -26.91 -5.33 17.29
CA LYS A 19 -26.40 -6.10 16.15
C LYS A 19 -26.84 -5.49 14.83
N ILE A 20 -26.00 -5.58 13.81
CA ILE A 20 -26.33 -5.20 12.45
C ILE A 20 -26.99 -6.41 11.78
N VAL A 21 -28.18 -6.18 11.24
CA VAL A 21 -29.01 -7.19 10.59
C VAL A 21 -29.19 -6.81 9.12
N GLU A 22 -28.96 -7.78 8.25
CA GLU A 22 -29.25 -7.69 6.83
C GLU A 22 -30.58 -8.36 6.51
N THR A 23 -31.35 -7.77 5.60
CA THR A 23 -32.56 -8.38 5.05
C THR A 23 -32.23 -8.92 3.68
N TYR A 24 -32.51 -10.19 3.43
CA TYR A 24 -32.39 -10.84 2.12
C TYR A 24 -33.71 -11.54 1.77
N LYS A 25 -33.91 -11.91 0.50
CA LYS A 25 -35.04 -12.77 0.10
C LYS A 25 -34.52 -14.20 0.00
N ASP A 26 -35.22 -15.16 0.61
CA ASP A 26 -34.92 -16.58 0.42
C ASP A 26 -35.40 -17.08 -0.95
N GLY A 27 -35.13 -18.35 -1.27
CA GLY A 27 -35.52 -18.95 -2.56
C GLY A 27 -37.03 -18.95 -2.85
N ALA A 28 -37.87 -18.67 -1.84
CA ALA A 28 -39.32 -18.52 -1.97
C ALA A 28 -39.75 -17.04 -2.08
N GLY A 29 -38.81 -16.11 -2.13
CA GLY A 29 -39.07 -14.67 -2.21
C GLY A 29 -39.45 -14.00 -0.89
N CYS A 30 -39.44 -14.74 0.23
CA CYS A 30 -39.79 -14.21 1.54
C CYS A 30 -38.60 -13.45 2.15
N HIS A 31 -38.89 -12.30 2.78
CA HIS A 31 -37.85 -11.54 3.48
C HIS A 31 -37.38 -12.26 4.74
N LYS A 32 -36.11 -12.64 4.77
CA LYS A 32 -35.41 -13.21 5.92
C LYS A 32 -34.32 -12.27 6.41
N HIS A 33 -33.89 -12.49 7.65
CA HIS A 33 -32.91 -11.64 8.33
C HIS A 33 -31.70 -12.45 8.79
N ARG A 34 -30.49 -12.01 8.40
CA ARG A 34 -29.23 -12.58 8.88
C ARG A 34 -28.49 -11.55 9.72
N VAL A 35 -27.86 -12.00 10.80
CA VAL A 35 -26.96 -11.14 11.59
C VAL A 35 -25.62 -11.05 10.85
N VAL A 36 -25.19 -9.83 10.54
CA VAL A 36 -23.93 -9.56 9.84
C VAL A 36 -22.81 -9.29 10.83
N LYS A 37 -23.12 -8.55 11.91
CA LYS A 37 -22.12 -8.17 12.91
C LYS A 37 -22.75 -7.93 14.28
N HIS A 38 -22.11 -8.41 15.33
CA HIS A 38 -22.46 -8.09 16.71
C HIS A 38 -21.67 -6.85 17.15
N LEU A 39 -22.36 -5.86 17.75
CA LEU A 39 -21.74 -4.59 18.18
C LEU A 39 -21.68 -4.43 19.70
N GLY A 40 -22.17 -5.41 20.47
CA GLY A 40 -22.13 -5.34 21.93
C GLY A 40 -23.03 -4.25 22.51
N LYS A 41 -22.63 -3.66 23.63
CA LYS A 41 -23.34 -2.58 24.31
C LYS A 41 -22.94 -1.25 23.66
N LEU A 42 -23.93 -0.46 23.26
CA LEU A 42 -23.74 0.89 22.72
C LEU A 42 -24.48 1.89 23.60
N SER A 43 -23.96 3.11 23.70
CA SER A 43 -24.70 4.26 24.20
C SER A 43 -25.85 4.61 23.24
N ASP A 44 -26.83 5.39 23.71
CA ASP A 44 -27.95 5.81 22.86
C ASP A 44 -27.49 6.75 21.72
N GLU A 45 -26.43 7.53 21.96
CA GLU A 45 -25.80 8.39 20.94
C GLU A 45 -25.05 7.57 19.88
N GLU A 46 -24.27 6.56 20.28
CA GLU A 46 -23.59 5.64 19.36
C GLU A 46 -24.60 4.86 18.51
N ALA A 47 -25.69 4.38 19.14
CA ALA A 47 -26.75 3.69 18.44
C ALA A 47 -27.49 4.60 17.44
N ALA A 48 -27.68 5.89 17.77
CA ALA A 48 -28.27 6.88 16.89
C ALA A 48 -27.37 7.18 15.68
N ASN A 49 -26.07 7.40 15.90
CA ASN A 49 -25.08 7.62 14.85
C ASN A 49 -25.00 6.43 13.89
N ILE A 50 -24.95 5.20 14.41
CA ILE A 50 -24.92 3.99 13.57
C ILE A 50 -26.22 3.82 12.78
N ARG A 51 -27.38 4.14 13.36
CA ARG A 51 -28.66 4.13 12.62
C ARG A 51 -28.68 5.16 11.51
N GLN A 52 -28.11 6.35 11.74
CA GLN A 52 -28.01 7.39 10.74
C GLN A 52 -27.11 6.97 9.57
N VAL A 53 -25.91 6.45 9.86
CA VAL A 53 -24.98 5.92 8.85
C VAL A 53 -25.62 4.80 8.03
N LEU A 54 -26.30 3.84 8.66
CA LEU A 54 -26.98 2.75 7.95
C LEU A 54 -28.17 3.25 7.12
N LYS A 55 -28.87 4.31 7.55
CA LYS A 55 -29.97 4.94 6.81
C LYS A 55 -29.45 5.73 5.62
N GLU A 56 -28.33 6.42 5.75
CA GLU A 56 -27.65 7.15 4.67
C GLU A 56 -27.09 6.17 3.63
N GLN A 57 -26.44 5.09 4.05
CA GLN A 57 -25.99 4.02 3.15
C GLN A 57 -27.17 3.33 2.44
N ARG A 58 -28.29 3.09 3.13
CA ARG A 58 -29.50 2.53 2.51
C ARG A 58 -30.15 3.49 1.51
N LYS A 59 -30.17 4.80 1.80
CA LYS A 59 -30.60 5.83 0.83
C LYS A 59 -29.69 5.84 -0.40
N ARG A 60 -28.39 5.68 -0.21
CA ARG A 60 -27.40 5.58 -1.29
C ARG A 60 -27.63 4.32 -2.15
N LEU A 61 -27.80 3.15 -1.53
CA LEU A 61 -28.06 1.87 -2.21
C LEU A 61 -29.43 1.80 -2.90
N ASN A 62 -30.50 2.28 -2.25
CA ASN A 62 -31.83 2.34 -2.87
C ASN A 62 -31.92 3.44 -3.94
N GLY A 63 -31.12 4.51 -3.83
CA GLY A 63 -30.94 5.52 -4.87
C GLY A 63 -30.20 4.98 -6.10
N ILE A 64 -29.38 3.94 -5.92
CA ILE A 64 -28.68 3.22 -7.00
C ILE A 64 -29.58 2.18 -7.69
N GLN A 65 -30.54 1.56 -6.97
CA GLN A 65 -31.41 0.51 -7.55
C GLN A 65 -32.70 1.00 -8.23
N ASN A 66 -33.15 2.24 -7.99
CA ASN A 66 -34.43 2.74 -8.53
C ASN A 66 -34.31 3.94 -9.50
N ARG A 67 -33.10 4.19 -10.03
CA ARG A 67 -32.93 5.03 -11.21
C ARG A 67 -32.15 4.24 -12.23
N ALA A 68 -32.74 4.08 -13.41
CA ALA A 68 -31.94 4.00 -14.62
C ALA A 68 -30.97 5.19 -14.57
N ILE A 69 -29.69 4.93 -14.31
CA ILE A 69 -28.68 5.97 -14.13
C ILE A 69 -28.34 6.52 -15.52
N ARG A 70 -29.10 7.53 -15.95
CA ARG A 70 -28.45 8.79 -16.33
C ARG A 70 -27.93 9.38 -15.03
N SER A 71 -26.65 9.74 -14.94
CA SER A 71 -26.08 10.25 -13.70
C SER A 71 -26.78 11.56 -13.34
N GLU A 72 -26.93 11.90 -12.06
CA GLU A 72 -27.36 13.25 -11.67
C GLU A 72 -26.36 14.33 -12.13
N ALA A 73 -25.16 13.95 -12.54
CA ALA A 73 -24.20 14.81 -13.24
C ALA A 73 -24.54 15.03 -14.73
N ASP A 74 -25.50 14.27 -15.29
CA ASP A 74 -26.03 14.44 -16.66
C ASP A 74 -27.37 15.22 -16.68
N ASP A 75 -27.89 15.65 -15.52
CA ASP A 75 -29.06 16.54 -15.43
C ASP A 75 -28.60 18.01 -15.58
N PRO A 76 -28.95 18.70 -16.68
CA PRO A 76 -28.57 20.09 -16.90
C PRO A 76 -29.04 21.02 -15.78
N ALA A 77 -30.14 20.68 -15.09
CA ALA A 77 -30.70 21.46 -14.00
C ALA A 77 -29.94 21.27 -12.66
N TYR A 78 -29.19 20.18 -12.49
CA TYR A 78 -28.33 19.93 -11.33
C TYR A 78 -26.96 20.61 -11.49
N LEU A 79 -26.35 20.50 -12.68
CA LEU A 79 -25.12 21.22 -13.03
C LEU A 79 -25.27 22.75 -12.92
N GLN A 80 -26.43 23.30 -13.29
CA GLN A 80 -26.70 24.73 -13.13
C GLN A 80 -26.85 25.19 -11.67
N ARG A 81 -27.27 24.32 -10.74
CA ARG A 81 -27.51 24.69 -9.33
C ARG A 81 -26.28 24.53 -8.43
N ASN A 82 -25.32 23.69 -8.81
CA ASN A 82 -24.13 23.33 -8.02
C ASN A 82 -22.81 23.44 -8.81
N ALA A 83 -22.69 24.41 -9.72
CA ALA A 83 -21.43 24.63 -10.44
C ALA A 83 -20.32 25.06 -9.45
N GLN A 84 -19.30 24.22 -9.30
CA GLN A 84 -18.11 24.53 -8.52
C GLN A 84 -17.24 25.54 -9.27
N ILE A 85 -16.76 26.56 -8.55
CA ILE A 85 -15.76 27.49 -9.05
C ILE A 85 -14.40 26.94 -8.60
N ALA A 86 -13.56 26.57 -9.55
CA ALA A 86 -12.20 26.13 -9.28
C ALA A 86 -11.24 27.30 -9.35
N VAL A 87 -10.43 27.51 -8.33
CA VAL A 87 -9.45 28.60 -8.22
C VAL A 87 -8.05 28.00 -8.27
N LEU A 88 -7.21 28.50 -9.20
CA LEU A 88 -5.82 28.08 -9.27
C LEU A 88 -5.02 28.80 -8.16
N LEU A 89 -4.45 28.04 -7.25
CA LEU A 89 -3.60 28.57 -6.17
C LEU A 89 -2.15 28.69 -6.62
N GLU A 90 -1.58 27.59 -7.13
CA GLU A 90 -0.15 27.48 -7.42
C GLU A 90 0.11 26.51 -8.59
N THR A 91 1.22 26.73 -9.30
CA THR A 91 1.76 25.81 -10.31
C THR A 91 3.24 25.58 -10.05
N LYS A 92 3.69 24.33 -10.10
CA LYS A 92 5.10 23.98 -9.91
C LYS A 92 5.51 22.82 -10.82
N MET A 93 6.72 22.88 -11.38
CA MET A 93 7.36 21.76 -12.05
C MET A 93 8.15 20.94 -11.01
N LEU A 94 7.97 19.63 -11.04
CA LEU A 94 8.67 18.67 -10.19
C LEU A 94 9.56 17.82 -11.09
N ALA A 95 10.82 17.64 -10.69
CA ALA A 95 11.79 16.82 -11.41
C ALA A 95 12.30 15.71 -10.47
N TYR A 96 12.32 14.49 -10.97
CA TYR A 96 12.82 13.32 -10.26
C TYR A 96 13.99 12.74 -11.05
N GLU A 97 15.15 12.65 -10.39
CA GLU A 97 16.35 12.07 -10.98
C GLU A 97 16.11 10.61 -11.42
N PRO A 98 16.90 10.10 -12.38
CA PRO A 98 16.85 8.69 -12.77
C PRO A 98 16.90 7.76 -11.56
N TYR A 99 16.00 6.78 -11.53
CA TYR A 99 15.88 5.82 -10.42
C TYR A 99 15.61 6.46 -9.03
N ALA A 100 15.16 7.71 -8.97
CA ALA A 100 14.81 8.37 -7.72
C ALA A 100 13.69 7.59 -7.01
N GLN A 101 14.00 7.15 -5.79
CA GLN A 101 13.11 6.30 -5.00
C GLN A 101 12.12 7.13 -4.17
N LYS A 102 10.88 6.62 -4.11
CA LYS A 102 9.78 6.94 -3.19
C LYS A 102 9.89 8.27 -2.43
N GLU A 103 9.58 9.37 -3.11
CA GLU A 103 9.30 10.63 -2.40
C GLU A 103 7.93 10.54 -1.71
N TRP A 104 7.92 10.55 -0.37
CA TRP A 104 6.69 10.54 0.41
C TRP A 104 6.12 11.94 0.56
N ASN A 105 4.83 12.10 0.23
CA ASN A 105 4.10 13.34 0.46
C ASN A 105 2.65 13.09 0.89
N VAL A 106 2.05 14.08 1.54
CA VAL A 106 0.61 14.16 1.82
C VAL A 106 0.11 15.51 1.35
N THR A 107 -0.77 15.52 0.36
CA THR A 107 -1.31 16.75 -0.23
C THR A 107 -2.01 17.62 0.83
N GLU A 108 -1.84 18.94 0.76
CA GLU A 108 -2.51 19.89 1.68
C GLU A 108 -3.78 20.50 1.07
N ALA A 109 -3.88 20.50 -0.26
CA ALA A 109 -5.01 20.96 -1.03
C ALA A 109 -5.25 20.01 -2.21
N ASP A 110 -6.38 20.16 -2.88
CA ASP A 110 -6.69 19.43 -4.11
C ASP A 110 -5.66 19.79 -5.19
N MET A 111 -5.16 18.80 -5.92
CA MET A 111 -4.14 19.05 -6.94
C MET A 111 -4.31 18.17 -8.18
N LEU A 112 -3.88 18.71 -9.31
CA LEU A 112 -3.73 17.99 -10.57
C LEU A 112 -2.24 17.82 -10.87
N LEU A 113 -1.84 16.60 -11.22
CA LEU A 113 -0.52 16.26 -11.73
C LEU A 113 -0.63 15.94 -13.21
N LEU A 114 0.19 16.56 -14.06
CA LEU A 114 0.34 16.22 -15.46
C LEU A 114 1.77 15.71 -15.69
N VAL A 115 1.91 14.52 -16.28
CA VAL A 115 3.23 14.01 -16.67
C VAL A 115 3.73 14.74 -17.91
N ARG A 116 4.80 15.52 -17.74
CA ARG A 116 5.44 16.32 -18.79
C ARG A 116 6.45 15.52 -19.60
N GLU A 117 7.28 14.74 -18.93
CA GLU A 117 8.35 13.97 -19.56
C GLU A 117 8.74 12.80 -18.66
N GLY A 118 9.30 11.75 -19.24
CA GLY A 118 9.75 10.56 -18.52
C GLY A 118 8.62 9.60 -18.15
N THR A 119 8.99 8.56 -17.41
CA THR A 119 8.09 7.51 -16.93
C THR A 119 8.37 7.20 -15.48
N GLY A 120 7.35 6.78 -14.75
CA GLY A 120 7.49 6.40 -13.36
C GLY A 120 6.22 5.80 -12.79
N GLU A 121 6.12 5.78 -11.48
CA GLU A 121 5.00 5.19 -10.76
C GLU A 121 4.56 6.14 -9.65
N LEU A 122 3.26 6.38 -9.56
CA LEU A 122 2.62 7.11 -8.47
C LEU A 122 1.76 6.14 -7.65
N TYR A 123 2.06 6.02 -6.37
CA TYR A 123 1.24 5.30 -5.41
C TYR A 123 0.38 6.31 -4.65
N MET A 124 -0.94 6.16 -4.73
CA MET A 124 -1.89 7.04 -4.03
C MET A 124 -3.11 6.24 -3.60
N ASP A 125 -3.54 6.40 -2.35
CA ASP A 125 -4.69 5.69 -1.76
C ASP A 125 -4.64 4.16 -1.93
N GLY A 126 -3.43 3.58 -1.83
CA GLY A 126 -3.20 2.14 -1.99
C GLY A 126 -3.24 1.64 -3.44
N LYS A 127 -3.44 2.52 -4.42
CA LYS A 127 -3.41 2.20 -5.85
C LYS A 127 -2.08 2.63 -6.46
N LYS A 128 -1.55 1.80 -7.35
CA LYS A 128 -0.41 2.13 -8.21
C LYS A 128 -0.95 2.71 -9.52
N ILE A 129 -0.42 3.86 -9.91
CA ILE A 129 -0.75 4.59 -11.13
C ILE A 129 0.54 4.72 -11.92
N GLU A 130 0.56 4.15 -13.13
CA GLU A 130 1.72 4.25 -13.99
C GLU A 130 1.80 5.64 -14.62
N LEU A 131 2.88 6.37 -14.37
CA LEU A 131 3.11 7.71 -14.90
C LEU A 131 3.78 7.61 -16.27
N ARG A 132 3.10 8.14 -17.28
CA ARG A 132 3.62 8.27 -18.66
C ARG A 132 3.16 9.60 -19.24
N TYR A 133 3.92 10.10 -20.22
CA TYR A 133 3.66 11.37 -20.91
C TYR A 133 2.18 11.62 -21.19
N GLY A 134 1.67 12.76 -20.71
CA GLY A 134 0.30 13.20 -20.93
C GLY A 134 -0.77 12.58 -20.03
N LEU A 135 -0.38 11.80 -19.03
CA LEU A 135 -1.30 11.36 -17.99
C LEU A 135 -1.59 12.50 -17.01
N VAL A 136 -2.88 12.71 -16.72
CA VAL A 136 -3.35 13.61 -15.67
C VAL A 136 -3.88 12.80 -14.50
N VAL A 137 -3.44 13.13 -13.29
CA VAL A 137 -3.89 12.51 -12.04
C VAL A 137 -4.42 13.58 -11.11
N TYR A 138 -5.63 13.36 -10.59
CA TYR A 138 -6.19 14.17 -9.51
C TYR A 138 -5.84 13.56 -8.16
N ALA A 139 -5.22 14.36 -7.30
CA ALA A 139 -4.94 13.99 -5.92
C ALA A 139 -5.72 14.91 -4.98
N PRO A 140 -6.75 14.38 -4.29
CA PRO A 140 -7.51 15.14 -3.30
C PRO A 140 -6.64 15.64 -2.15
N ALA A 141 -7.03 16.71 -1.47
CA ALA A 141 -6.41 17.13 -0.22
C ALA A 141 -6.39 16.00 0.82
N GLY A 142 -5.23 15.80 1.48
CA GLY A 142 -4.99 14.74 2.45
C GLY A 142 -4.57 13.40 1.86
N SER A 143 -4.38 13.30 0.54
CA SER A 143 -3.95 12.06 -0.12
C SER A 143 -2.48 11.79 0.17
N GLY A 144 -2.17 10.60 0.69
CA GLY A 144 -0.80 10.11 0.80
C GLY A 144 -0.30 9.62 -0.55
N MET A 145 0.85 10.12 -0.99
CA MET A 145 1.38 9.91 -2.34
C MET A 145 2.87 9.53 -2.32
N HIS A 146 3.26 8.57 -3.17
CA HIS A 146 4.66 8.23 -3.46
C HIS A 146 4.92 8.25 -4.94
N VAL A 147 5.86 9.09 -5.38
CA VAL A 147 6.36 9.04 -6.76
C VAL A 147 7.68 8.27 -6.77
N VAL A 148 7.82 7.38 -7.75
CA VAL A 148 9.04 6.61 -8.03
C VAL A 148 9.39 6.85 -9.49
N ASN A 149 10.60 7.33 -9.77
CA ASN A 149 11.12 7.31 -11.12
C ASN A 149 11.72 5.94 -11.38
N THR A 150 11.13 5.16 -12.29
CA THR A 150 11.59 3.81 -12.62
C THR A 150 12.50 3.77 -13.86
N SER A 151 12.84 4.94 -14.41
CA SER A 151 13.58 5.06 -15.67
C SER A 151 14.98 5.62 -15.49
N GLY A 152 15.84 5.37 -16.48
CA GLY A 152 17.18 5.97 -16.58
C GLY A 152 17.17 7.44 -17.03
N SER A 153 15.98 8.03 -17.22
CA SER A 153 15.76 9.42 -17.62
C SER A 153 15.07 10.20 -16.50
N VAL A 154 15.20 11.53 -16.51
CA VAL A 154 14.49 12.39 -15.54
C VAL A 154 12.98 12.29 -15.79
N LEU A 155 12.20 12.10 -14.72
CA LEU A 155 10.74 12.20 -14.74
C LEU A 155 10.34 13.63 -14.37
N GLN A 156 9.50 14.27 -15.18
CA GLN A 156 9.00 15.62 -14.93
C GLN A 156 7.47 15.64 -14.82
N LEU A 157 6.96 16.25 -13.76
CA LEU A 157 5.53 16.43 -13.51
C LEU A 157 5.21 17.92 -13.35
N ASP A 158 4.17 18.40 -14.01
CA ASP A 158 3.56 19.68 -13.67
C ASP A 158 2.49 19.47 -12.60
N ARG A 159 2.57 20.24 -11.51
CA ARG A 159 1.59 20.28 -10.43
C ARG A 159 0.75 21.55 -10.54
N MET A 160 -0.58 21.43 -10.44
CA MET A 160 -1.49 22.53 -10.14
C MET A 160 -2.16 22.30 -8.79
N THR A 161 -2.09 23.28 -7.90
CA THR A 161 -2.82 23.28 -6.63
C THR A 161 -4.10 24.10 -6.81
N ILE A 162 -5.24 23.54 -6.40
CA ILE A 162 -6.58 24.02 -6.73
C ILE A 162 -7.41 24.11 -5.45
N GLU A 163 -8.27 25.12 -5.38
CA GLU A 163 -9.38 25.17 -4.41
C GLU A 163 -10.71 25.18 -5.16
N ALA A 164 -11.63 24.28 -4.81
CA ALA A 164 -12.99 24.32 -5.32
C ALA A 164 -13.91 24.99 -4.31
N VAL A 165 -14.71 25.96 -4.78
CA VAL A 165 -15.72 26.63 -3.96
C VAL A 165 -17.11 26.51 -4.58
N SER A 166 -18.12 26.24 -3.76
CA SER A 166 -19.53 26.25 -4.15
C SER A 166 -20.24 27.45 -3.52
N ARG A 167 -21.28 27.95 -4.17
CA ARG A 167 -22.11 29.05 -3.64
C ARG A 167 -23.31 28.48 -2.88
N THR A 168 -23.46 28.87 -1.61
CA THR A 168 -24.64 28.55 -0.81
C THR A 168 -25.53 29.79 -0.66
N GLY A 169 -26.71 29.76 -1.30
CA GLY A 169 -27.71 30.85 -1.25
C GLY A 169 -27.78 31.73 -2.51
N SER A 170 -28.80 32.58 -2.56
CA SER A 170 -29.04 33.53 -3.66
C SER A 170 -28.28 34.85 -3.43
N PRO A 171 -27.79 35.56 -4.47
CA PRO A 171 -27.14 36.87 -4.34
C PRO A 171 -27.98 37.89 -3.55
N ALA A 172 -29.30 37.84 -3.69
CA ALA A 172 -30.22 38.73 -2.99
C ALA A 172 -30.34 38.44 -1.47
N ALA A 173 -29.83 37.30 -1.00
CA ALA A 173 -29.96 36.84 0.39
C ALA A 173 -28.60 36.78 1.14
N GLY A 174 -27.54 37.41 0.60
CA GLY A 174 -26.22 37.38 1.24
C GLY A 174 -25.57 36.01 1.23
N GLY A 175 -25.64 35.28 0.10
CA GLY A 175 -25.05 33.95 -0.04
C GLY A 175 -23.56 33.90 0.31
N THR A 176 -23.13 32.79 0.91
CA THR A 176 -21.73 32.53 1.29
C THR A 176 -21.08 31.53 0.33
N TYR A 177 -19.75 31.54 0.26
CA TYR A 177 -18.98 30.52 -0.44
C TYR A 177 -18.47 29.48 0.55
N ARG A 178 -18.46 28.20 0.14
CA ARG A 178 -17.91 27.11 0.94
C ARG A 178 -16.88 26.34 0.11
N SER A 179 -15.75 26.02 0.72
CA SER A 179 -14.73 25.14 0.14
C SER A 179 -15.26 23.70 0.06
N GLU A 180 -15.06 23.04 -1.09
CA GLU A 180 -15.49 21.69 -1.41
C GLU A 180 -14.40 20.91 -2.15
N ARG A 181 -14.60 19.61 -2.38
CA ARG A 181 -13.69 18.79 -3.18
C ARG A 181 -13.90 19.03 -4.67
N PHE A 182 -12.81 19.16 -5.41
CA PHE A 182 -12.75 19.47 -6.85
C PHE A 182 -13.08 18.27 -7.79
N SER A 183 -13.49 17.11 -7.28
CA SER A 183 -13.45 15.81 -7.98
C SER A 183 -14.31 15.66 -9.25
N ALA A 184 -15.11 16.65 -9.64
CA ALA A 184 -16.08 16.53 -10.73
C ALA A 184 -15.46 16.40 -12.13
N ILE A 185 -14.23 16.89 -12.33
CA ILE A 185 -13.62 16.99 -13.68
C ILE A 185 -12.68 15.82 -13.99
N VAL A 186 -12.03 15.23 -12.98
CA VAL A 186 -11.07 14.12 -13.13
C VAL A 186 -11.20 13.13 -11.97
N PRO A 187 -12.23 12.26 -11.96
CA PRO A 187 -12.41 11.30 -10.88
C PRO A 187 -11.38 10.16 -10.91
N GLU A 188 -10.73 9.92 -12.05
CA GLU A 188 -9.73 8.86 -12.24
C GLU A 188 -8.56 9.34 -13.12
N PRO A 189 -7.36 8.70 -13.02
CA PRO A 189 -6.24 8.98 -13.91
C PRO A 189 -6.67 8.95 -15.37
N LYS A 190 -6.37 10.01 -16.11
CA LYS A 190 -6.84 10.20 -17.48
C LYS A 190 -5.68 10.58 -18.38
N ARG A 191 -5.48 9.81 -19.45
CA ARG A 191 -4.53 10.19 -20.49
C ARG A 191 -5.17 11.20 -21.43
N LEU A 192 -4.49 12.32 -21.67
CA LEU A 192 -4.95 13.31 -22.62
C LEU A 192 -4.75 12.80 -24.06
N HIS A 193 -5.75 13.02 -24.92
CA HIS A 193 -5.63 12.73 -26.36
C HIS A 193 -4.63 13.67 -27.04
N SER A 194 -4.56 14.94 -26.60
CA SER A 194 -3.58 15.93 -27.09
C SER A 194 -2.78 16.54 -25.93
N PRO A 195 -1.82 15.80 -25.34
CA PRO A 195 -1.03 16.28 -24.21
C PRO A 195 -0.23 17.53 -24.52
N TYR A 196 0.28 17.66 -25.75
CA TYR A 196 1.14 18.76 -26.16
C TYR A 196 0.51 20.15 -25.93
N ARG A 197 -0.78 20.30 -26.27
CA ARG A 197 -1.50 21.56 -26.07
C ARG A 197 -1.67 21.88 -24.59
N ALA A 198 -1.98 20.88 -23.76
CA ALA A 198 -2.04 21.07 -22.31
C ALA A 198 -0.67 21.46 -21.74
N LEU A 199 0.40 20.79 -22.19
CA LEU A 199 1.77 21.06 -21.75
C LEU A 199 2.26 22.47 -22.12
N GLN A 200 1.85 23.01 -23.28
CA GLN A 200 2.11 24.40 -23.67
C GLN A 200 1.40 25.40 -22.74
N LEU A 201 0.10 25.18 -22.47
CA LEU A 201 -0.66 26.03 -21.55
C LEU A 201 -0.08 25.98 -20.13
N PHE A 202 0.41 24.82 -19.69
CA PHE A 202 1.13 24.68 -18.43
C PHE A 202 2.43 25.48 -18.44
N LYS A 203 3.20 25.46 -19.52
CA LYS A 203 4.42 26.28 -19.64
C LYS A 203 4.08 27.77 -19.52
N GLU A 204 3.03 28.23 -20.21
CA GLU A 204 2.55 29.62 -20.10
C GLU A 204 2.07 29.99 -18.68
N LEU A 205 1.49 29.03 -17.94
CA LEU A 205 1.14 29.22 -16.53
C LEU A 205 2.36 29.39 -15.62
N HIS A 206 3.46 28.68 -15.91
CA HIS A 206 4.72 28.80 -15.16
C HIS A 206 5.50 30.08 -15.51
N GLU A 207 5.44 30.53 -16.76
CA GLU A 207 6.15 31.72 -17.25
C GLU A 207 5.41 33.04 -16.95
N GLY A 208 4.23 32.98 -16.32
CA GLY A 208 3.43 34.15 -15.98
C GLY A 208 4.18 35.12 -15.05
N GLY A 209 4.48 36.32 -15.55
CA GLY A 209 5.21 37.38 -14.86
C GLY A 209 4.54 37.92 -13.58
N ASP A 210 5.20 38.91 -12.95
CA ASP A 210 4.97 39.43 -11.59
C ASP A 210 3.52 39.28 -11.09
N SER A 211 3.35 38.49 -10.01
CA SER A 211 2.08 38.12 -9.40
C SER A 211 1.30 39.30 -8.81
N ARG A 212 1.89 40.50 -8.85
CA ARG A 212 1.30 41.75 -8.35
C ARG A 212 0.45 42.50 -9.40
N ASP A 213 0.54 42.17 -10.70
CA ASP A 213 -0.37 42.74 -11.72
C ASP A 213 -1.68 41.94 -11.76
N PRO A 214 -2.84 42.55 -11.44
CA PRO A 214 -4.15 41.89 -11.49
C PRO A 214 -4.51 41.31 -12.87
N ARG A 215 -3.90 41.80 -13.97
CA ARG A 215 -4.10 41.24 -15.31
C ARG A 215 -3.47 39.86 -15.45
N ASN A 216 -2.37 39.60 -14.75
CA ASN A 216 -1.71 38.30 -14.76
C ASN A 216 -2.52 37.25 -14.00
N SER A 217 -3.19 37.61 -12.90
CA SER A 217 -4.06 36.68 -12.17
C SER A 217 -5.28 36.27 -13.00
N ILE A 218 -5.90 37.21 -13.71
CA ILE A 218 -6.99 36.93 -14.67
C ILE A 218 -6.50 36.00 -15.78
N LYS A 219 -5.35 36.31 -16.40
CA LYS A 219 -4.77 35.47 -17.47
C LYS A 219 -4.47 34.06 -16.98
N ARG A 220 -3.85 33.90 -15.80
CA ARG A 220 -3.56 32.58 -15.22
C ARG A 220 -4.84 31.79 -14.94
N GLN A 221 -5.87 32.44 -14.42
CA GLN A 221 -7.15 31.79 -14.16
C GLN A 221 -7.85 31.37 -15.48
N LEU A 222 -7.75 32.15 -16.56
CA LEU A 222 -8.26 31.79 -17.89
C LEU A 222 -7.52 30.59 -18.50
N LEU A 223 -6.18 30.59 -18.42
CA LEU A 223 -5.35 29.46 -18.88
C LEU A 223 -5.69 28.19 -18.10
N PHE A 224 -5.90 28.30 -16.79
CA PHE A 224 -6.34 27.21 -15.94
C PHE A 224 -7.70 26.63 -16.35
N TYR A 225 -8.71 27.45 -16.59
CA TYR A 225 -10.00 26.95 -17.06
C TYR A 225 -9.91 26.31 -18.45
N THR A 226 -9.05 26.84 -19.32
CA THR A 226 -8.78 26.24 -20.63
C THR A 226 -8.15 24.85 -20.49
N LEU A 227 -7.26 24.66 -19.52
CA LEU A 227 -6.70 23.35 -19.19
C LEU A 227 -7.76 22.38 -18.66
N LEU A 228 -8.62 22.84 -17.74
CA LEU A 228 -9.69 22.00 -17.19
C LEU A 228 -10.66 21.53 -18.29
N ASP A 229 -10.97 22.39 -19.24
CA ASP A 229 -11.82 22.06 -20.40
C ASP A 229 -11.18 20.95 -21.27
N ILE A 230 -9.90 21.09 -21.62
CA ILE A 230 -9.14 20.06 -22.35
C ILE A 230 -9.14 18.72 -21.60
N ILE A 231 -9.01 18.77 -20.28
CA ILE A 231 -9.01 17.57 -19.44
C ILE A 231 -10.41 16.94 -19.40
N ALA A 232 -11.49 17.74 -19.29
CA ALA A 232 -12.86 17.28 -19.22
C ALA A 232 -13.31 16.58 -20.52
N CYS A 233 -13.10 17.21 -21.67
CA CYS A 233 -13.70 16.82 -22.95
C CYS A 233 -13.11 15.56 -23.63
N SER A 234 -12.07 14.93 -23.09
CA SER A 234 -11.41 13.76 -23.72
C SER A 234 -12.14 12.40 -23.58
N ARG A 235 -13.48 12.35 -23.50
CA ARG A 235 -14.30 11.09 -23.48
C ARG A 235 -15.70 11.30 -24.07
N LEU A 236 -15.93 10.97 -25.36
CA LEU A 236 -17.25 10.59 -25.91
C LEU A 236 -17.01 9.76 -27.18
N GLU A 237 -17.12 8.43 -27.08
CA GLU A 237 -17.51 7.44 -28.11
C GLU A 237 -16.84 6.07 -27.88
N ALA A 238 -17.56 5.15 -27.24
CA ALA A 238 -17.38 3.70 -27.41
C ALA A 238 -18.70 3.00 -27.00
N ASN A 239 -19.31 2.26 -27.93
CA ASN A 239 -20.54 1.50 -27.73
C ASN A 239 -20.27 0.07 -27.19
N PRO A 240 -21.19 -0.54 -26.43
CA PRO A 240 -20.97 -1.81 -25.72
C PRO A 240 -21.16 -3.10 -26.55
N SER A 241 -21.38 -3.01 -27.87
CA SER A 241 -21.60 -4.19 -28.73
C SER A 241 -20.32 -4.79 -29.34
N ASP A 242 -19.18 -4.13 -29.15
CA ASP A 242 -17.85 -4.70 -29.39
C ASP A 242 -17.27 -5.19 -28.06
N SER A 243 -17.81 -6.28 -27.50
CA SER A 243 -17.03 -7.00 -26.49
C SER A 243 -15.82 -7.59 -27.20
N ASP A 244 -14.66 -7.04 -26.86
CA ASP A 244 -13.38 -7.39 -27.43
C ASP A 244 -13.18 -8.92 -27.30
N PRO A 245 -12.72 -9.64 -28.35
CA PRO A 245 -12.31 -11.04 -28.24
C PRO A 245 -11.37 -11.33 -27.04
N THR A 246 -10.68 -10.31 -26.55
CA THR A 246 -9.89 -10.32 -25.30
C THR A 246 -10.75 -10.63 -24.06
N ASP A 247 -11.96 -10.09 -23.95
CA ASP A 247 -12.85 -10.19 -22.78
C ASP A 247 -13.35 -11.65 -22.56
N VAL A 248 -13.71 -12.36 -23.64
CA VAL A 248 -14.14 -13.78 -23.58
C VAL A 248 -13.01 -14.69 -23.08
N ILE A 249 -11.77 -14.42 -23.49
CA ILE A 249 -10.62 -15.23 -23.08
C ILE A 249 -10.16 -14.88 -21.66
N GLU A 250 -10.27 -13.61 -21.24
CA GLU A 250 -10.01 -13.21 -19.86
C GLU A 250 -10.96 -13.92 -18.89
N GLN A 251 -12.26 -13.94 -19.18
CA GLN A 251 -13.26 -14.68 -18.39
C GLN A 251 -12.96 -16.19 -18.36
N ALA A 252 -12.55 -16.77 -19.49
CA ALA A 252 -12.15 -18.18 -19.53
C ALA A 252 -10.95 -18.50 -18.62
N VAL A 253 -9.96 -17.60 -18.57
CA VAL A 253 -8.79 -17.75 -17.70
C VAL A 253 -9.17 -17.66 -16.23
N GLU A 254 -10.06 -16.73 -15.86
CA GLU A 254 -10.56 -16.63 -14.48
C GLU A 254 -11.23 -17.92 -14.04
N MET A 255 -12.12 -18.48 -14.87
CA MET A 255 -12.79 -19.76 -14.59
C MET A 255 -11.80 -20.92 -14.44
N ILE A 256 -10.74 -20.95 -15.24
CA ILE A 256 -9.66 -21.94 -15.09
C ILE A 256 -8.95 -21.75 -13.75
N HIS A 257 -8.63 -20.51 -13.36
CA HIS A 257 -7.92 -20.23 -12.13
C HIS A 257 -8.73 -20.57 -10.88
N GLU A 258 -10.05 -20.42 -10.94
CA GLU A 258 -10.96 -20.76 -9.83
C GLU A 258 -11.21 -22.27 -9.69
N SER A 259 -11.25 -23.02 -10.81
CA SER A 259 -11.70 -24.43 -10.83
C SER A 259 -10.70 -25.42 -11.43
N TYR A 260 -9.41 -25.10 -11.51
CA TYR A 260 -8.39 -25.96 -12.13
C TYR A 260 -8.29 -27.39 -11.54
N GLY A 261 -8.66 -27.56 -10.27
CA GLY A 261 -8.65 -28.86 -9.59
C GLY A 261 -9.77 -29.81 -10.05
N ASP A 262 -10.81 -29.27 -10.67
CA ASP A 262 -11.99 -30.01 -11.13
C ASP A 262 -11.81 -30.54 -12.56
N ASP A 263 -12.71 -31.40 -13.02
CA ASP A 263 -12.70 -31.93 -14.39
C ASP A 263 -13.22 -30.88 -15.38
N LEU A 264 -12.35 -29.93 -15.75
CA LEU A 264 -12.65 -28.86 -16.71
C LEU A 264 -12.44 -29.33 -18.15
N THR A 265 -13.50 -29.24 -18.95
CA THR A 265 -13.48 -29.55 -20.39
C THR A 265 -13.70 -28.30 -21.24
N ARG A 266 -13.22 -28.35 -22.48
CA ARG A 266 -13.43 -27.31 -23.50
C ARG A 266 -14.92 -26.99 -23.69
N ASP A 267 -15.74 -28.03 -23.75
CA ASP A 267 -17.15 -27.89 -24.12
C ASP A 267 -17.94 -27.19 -23.00
N GLN A 268 -17.62 -27.48 -21.74
CA GLN A 268 -18.21 -26.79 -20.58
C GLN A 268 -17.86 -25.31 -20.54
N LEU A 269 -16.59 -24.95 -20.77
CA LEU A 269 -16.14 -23.54 -20.79
C LEU A 269 -16.77 -22.78 -21.95
N ALA A 270 -16.83 -23.38 -23.14
CA ALA A 270 -17.46 -22.76 -24.30
C ALA A 270 -18.96 -22.50 -24.09
N GLU A 271 -19.67 -23.49 -23.51
CA GLU A 271 -21.08 -23.36 -23.17
C GLU A 271 -21.34 -22.23 -22.15
N GLN A 272 -20.54 -22.16 -21.08
CA GLN A 272 -20.68 -21.12 -20.05
C GLN A 272 -20.37 -19.72 -20.57
N LEU A 273 -19.49 -19.60 -21.56
CA LEU A 273 -19.12 -18.34 -22.21
C LEU A 273 -20.01 -17.98 -23.41
N GLY A 274 -21.00 -18.82 -23.75
CA GLY A 274 -21.94 -18.57 -24.84
C GLY A 274 -21.33 -18.65 -26.25
N VAL A 275 -20.23 -19.40 -26.42
CA VAL A 275 -19.52 -19.57 -27.71
C VAL A 275 -19.47 -21.03 -28.14
N SER A 276 -19.26 -21.31 -29.43
CA SER A 276 -19.06 -22.69 -29.88
C SER A 276 -17.68 -23.23 -29.45
N PRO A 277 -17.52 -24.53 -29.18
CA PRO A 277 -16.24 -25.11 -28.77
C PRO A 277 -15.10 -24.91 -29.78
N GLU A 278 -15.39 -24.97 -31.08
CA GLU A 278 -14.43 -24.65 -32.15
C GLU A 278 -14.02 -23.17 -32.13
N HIS A 279 -14.98 -22.27 -31.93
CA HIS A 279 -14.71 -20.83 -31.87
C HIS A 279 -13.84 -20.50 -30.64
N PHE A 280 -14.19 -21.04 -29.48
CA PHE A 280 -13.40 -20.94 -28.26
C PHE A 280 -11.98 -21.46 -28.44
N SER A 281 -11.80 -22.66 -29.00
CA SER A 281 -10.46 -23.24 -29.19
C SER A 281 -9.58 -22.38 -30.10
N ARG A 282 -10.16 -21.88 -31.19
CA ARG A 282 -9.45 -21.00 -32.13
C ARG A 282 -9.09 -19.68 -31.47
N LEU A 283 -10.01 -19.09 -30.71
CA LEU A 283 -9.79 -17.83 -30.02
C LEU A 283 -8.76 -17.97 -28.90
N PHE A 284 -8.89 -18.98 -28.04
CA PHE A 284 -7.95 -19.24 -26.94
C PHE A 284 -6.54 -19.48 -27.47
N LYS A 285 -6.39 -20.29 -28.52
CA LYS A 285 -5.07 -20.52 -29.14
C LYS A 285 -4.49 -19.27 -29.78
N LYS A 286 -5.33 -18.42 -30.38
CA LYS A 286 -4.90 -17.15 -30.96
C LYS A 286 -4.41 -16.19 -29.87
N GLU A 287 -5.17 -16.04 -28.79
CA GLU A 287 -4.87 -15.06 -27.73
C GLU A 287 -3.79 -15.53 -26.75
N LYS A 288 -3.74 -16.82 -26.39
CA LYS A 288 -2.76 -17.38 -25.44
C LYS A 288 -1.58 -18.11 -26.09
N GLY A 289 -1.60 -18.26 -27.42
CA GLY A 289 -0.56 -18.97 -28.18
C GLY A 289 -0.54 -20.49 -28.01
N MET A 290 -1.42 -21.06 -27.17
CA MET A 290 -1.48 -22.49 -26.85
C MET A 290 -2.92 -22.98 -26.71
N SER A 291 -3.16 -24.29 -26.79
CA SER A 291 -4.51 -24.82 -26.59
C SER A 291 -4.95 -24.71 -25.13
N PHE A 292 -6.28 -24.68 -24.91
CA PHE A 292 -6.87 -24.73 -23.58
C PHE A 292 -6.33 -25.89 -22.71
N ILE A 293 -6.22 -27.10 -23.29
CA ILE A 293 -5.75 -28.28 -22.55
C ILE A 293 -4.28 -28.11 -22.14
N GLU A 294 -3.44 -27.55 -23.00
CA GLU A 294 -2.04 -27.26 -22.69
C GLU A 294 -1.94 -26.19 -21.59
N TYR A 295 -2.75 -25.13 -21.67
CA TYR A 295 -2.81 -24.08 -20.67
C TYR A 295 -3.22 -24.62 -19.30
N LEU A 296 -4.32 -25.40 -19.24
CA LEU A 296 -4.78 -26.05 -18.02
C LEU A 296 -3.73 -26.99 -17.44
N LEU A 297 -3.06 -27.78 -18.28
CA LEU A 297 -1.97 -28.67 -17.84
C LEU A 297 -0.81 -27.87 -17.24
N GLN A 298 -0.35 -26.81 -17.90
CA GLN A 298 0.72 -25.95 -17.39
C GLN A 298 0.32 -25.31 -16.06
N PHE A 299 -0.91 -24.77 -15.98
CA PHE A 299 -1.42 -24.15 -14.77
C PHE A 299 -1.52 -25.14 -13.60
N ARG A 300 -2.00 -26.37 -13.83
CA ARG A 300 -2.04 -27.43 -12.80
C ARG A 300 -0.64 -27.82 -12.34
N ILE A 301 0.33 -27.92 -13.25
CA ILE A 301 1.72 -28.18 -12.87
C ILE A 301 2.29 -27.03 -12.05
N GLU A 302 2.01 -25.79 -12.43
CA GLU A 302 2.44 -24.60 -11.70
C GLU A 302 1.87 -24.56 -10.28
N LYS A 303 0.56 -24.81 -10.13
CA LYS A 303 -0.08 -24.96 -8.80
C LYS A 303 0.44 -26.15 -8.01
N SER A 304 0.84 -27.23 -8.69
CA SER A 304 1.48 -28.35 -8.00
C SER A 304 2.86 -27.98 -7.45
N ARG A 305 3.64 -27.12 -8.14
CA ARG A 305 4.92 -26.61 -7.62
C ARG A 305 4.72 -25.81 -6.35
N GLU A 306 3.71 -24.92 -6.32
CA GLU A 306 3.33 -24.18 -5.12
C GLU A 306 2.99 -25.14 -3.97
N LEU A 307 2.08 -26.09 -4.19
CA LEU A 307 1.65 -27.03 -3.15
C LEU A 307 2.78 -27.93 -2.65
N LEU A 308 3.68 -28.39 -3.52
CA LEU A 308 4.83 -29.21 -3.13
C LEU A 308 5.81 -28.46 -2.22
N LEU A 309 5.90 -27.13 -2.34
CA LEU A 309 6.81 -26.31 -1.54
C LEU A 309 6.15 -25.73 -0.29
N LEU A 310 4.86 -25.40 -0.37
CA LEU A 310 4.14 -24.65 0.67
C LEU A 310 3.29 -25.54 1.58
N SER A 311 3.09 -26.81 1.22
CA SER A 311 2.28 -27.74 2.02
C SER A 311 3.09 -28.95 2.48
N LYS A 312 2.59 -29.60 3.55
CA LYS A 312 3.13 -30.87 4.06
C LYS A 312 2.52 -32.08 3.35
N SER A 313 1.85 -31.87 2.22
CA SER A 313 1.15 -32.94 1.49
C SER A 313 2.10 -33.84 0.72
N SER A 314 1.74 -35.12 0.63
CA SER A 314 2.48 -36.06 -0.20
C SER A 314 2.32 -35.76 -1.69
N VAL A 315 3.26 -36.21 -2.52
CA VAL A 315 3.17 -36.08 -3.99
C VAL A 315 1.83 -36.60 -4.54
N ASN A 316 1.30 -37.67 -3.95
CA ASN A 316 0.02 -38.27 -4.35
C ASN A 316 -1.17 -37.37 -3.99
N GLU A 317 -1.16 -36.76 -2.80
CA GLU A 317 -2.19 -35.82 -2.38
C GLU A 317 -2.18 -34.56 -3.26
N VAL A 318 -1.00 -34.04 -3.57
CA VAL A 318 -0.86 -32.89 -4.46
C VAL A 318 -1.39 -33.21 -5.86
N ALA A 319 -1.07 -34.39 -6.40
CA ALA A 319 -1.60 -34.83 -7.69
C ALA A 319 -3.14 -34.81 -7.71
N GLY A 320 -3.77 -35.35 -6.67
CA GLY A 320 -5.23 -35.34 -6.55
C GLY A 320 -5.80 -33.92 -6.46
N ARG A 321 -5.21 -33.04 -5.64
CA ARG A 321 -5.67 -31.65 -5.45
C ARG A 321 -5.60 -30.80 -6.70
N VAL A 322 -4.60 -31.02 -7.55
CA VAL A 322 -4.42 -30.29 -8.81
C VAL A 322 -5.14 -30.94 -10.00
N GLY A 323 -6.04 -31.89 -9.75
CA GLY A 323 -6.92 -32.47 -10.78
C GLY A 323 -6.33 -33.64 -11.57
N PHE A 324 -5.29 -34.32 -11.08
CA PHE A 324 -4.78 -35.55 -11.69
C PHE A 324 -5.34 -36.80 -11.00
N GLN A 325 -6.08 -37.62 -11.74
CA GLN A 325 -6.58 -38.90 -11.24
C GLN A 325 -5.47 -39.96 -11.08
N ASN A 326 -4.39 -39.86 -11.86
CA ASN A 326 -3.28 -40.82 -11.84
C ASN A 326 -1.97 -40.13 -11.42
N PRO A 327 -1.46 -40.40 -10.19
CA PRO A 327 -0.20 -39.83 -9.70
C PRO A 327 1.04 -40.16 -10.54
N TYR A 328 1.06 -41.30 -11.23
CA TYR A 328 2.14 -41.64 -12.16
C TYR A 328 2.11 -40.77 -13.41
N TYR A 329 0.91 -40.49 -13.95
CA TYR A 329 0.76 -39.57 -15.08
C TYR A 329 1.16 -38.15 -14.69
N PHE A 330 0.73 -37.68 -13.52
CA PHE A 330 1.18 -36.42 -12.93
C PHE A 330 2.71 -36.35 -12.85
N SER A 331 3.35 -37.35 -12.24
CA SER A 331 4.80 -37.36 -12.06
C SER A 331 5.56 -37.31 -13.40
N ARG A 332 5.06 -37.99 -14.44
CA ARG A 332 5.64 -37.92 -15.79
C ARG A 332 5.47 -36.54 -16.42
N LYS A 333 4.28 -35.93 -16.33
CA LYS A 333 4.02 -34.59 -16.87
C LYS A 333 4.76 -33.49 -16.13
N PHE A 334 4.84 -33.60 -14.80
CA PHE A 334 5.66 -32.73 -13.97
C PHE A 334 7.12 -32.82 -14.39
N LYS A 335 7.69 -34.03 -14.50
CA LYS A 335 9.08 -34.18 -14.97
C LYS A 335 9.31 -33.66 -16.38
N GLN A 336 8.33 -33.83 -17.28
CA GLN A 336 8.41 -33.31 -18.64
C GLN A 336 8.47 -31.77 -18.69
N LEU A 337 7.67 -31.09 -17.87
CA LEU A 337 7.54 -29.63 -17.89
C LEU A 337 8.54 -28.92 -16.96
N VAL A 338 8.86 -29.52 -15.82
CA VAL A 338 9.74 -28.94 -14.78
C VAL A 338 11.19 -29.45 -14.92
N GLY A 339 11.41 -30.56 -15.63
CA GLY A 339 12.72 -31.17 -15.86
C GLY A 339 13.14 -32.20 -14.79
N VAL A 340 12.54 -32.16 -13.60
CA VAL A 340 12.82 -33.07 -12.47
C VAL A 340 11.55 -33.72 -11.94
N SER A 341 11.65 -34.86 -11.24
CA SER A 341 10.47 -35.48 -10.63
C SER A 341 9.92 -34.62 -9.47
N PRO A 342 8.64 -34.75 -9.08
CA PRO A 342 8.09 -34.02 -7.93
C PRO A 342 8.90 -34.21 -6.64
N SER A 343 9.35 -35.45 -6.36
CA SER A 343 10.18 -35.73 -5.18
C SER A 343 11.55 -35.08 -5.26
N ALA A 344 12.21 -35.10 -6.43
CA ALA A 344 13.49 -34.42 -6.61
C ALA A 344 13.33 -32.90 -6.51
N TYR A 345 12.24 -32.36 -7.05
CA TYR A 345 11.89 -30.95 -6.93
C TYR A 345 11.83 -30.53 -5.47
N ILE A 346 11.18 -31.27 -4.56
CA ILE A 346 11.12 -30.90 -3.14
C ILE A 346 12.52 -30.74 -2.51
N HIS A 347 13.48 -31.60 -2.87
CA HIS A 347 14.78 -31.68 -2.21
C HIS A 347 15.90 -30.84 -2.87
N GLN A 348 15.71 -30.36 -4.10
CA GLN A 348 16.72 -29.56 -4.78
C GLN A 348 16.87 -28.17 -4.15
N ALA A 349 18.08 -27.61 -4.23
CA ALA A 349 18.32 -26.21 -3.87
C ALA A 349 17.42 -25.29 -4.72
N LYS A 350 16.81 -24.31 -4.07
CA LYS A 350 15.77 -23.47 -4.67
C LYS A 350 16.29 -22.09 -5.06
N LYS A 351 15.88 -21.63 -6.23
CA LYS A 351 16.05 -20.25 -6.68
C LYS A 351 14.92 -19.40 -6.13
N TYR A 352 15.11 -18.89 -4.91
CA TYR A 352 14.15 -17.97 -4.30
C TYR A 352 14.27 -16.56 -4.86
N VAL A 353 13.16 -15.86 -4.97
CA VAL A 353 13.12 -14.42 -5.29
C VAL A 353 12.26 -13.69 -4.26
N THR A 354 12.69 -12.53 -3.77
CA THR A 354 11.94 -11.73 -2.79
C THR A 354 11.57 -10.36 -3.34
N LEU A 355 10.28 -10.03 -3.37
CA LEU A 355 9.77 -8.75 -3.89
C LEU A 355 9.57 -7.70 -2.79
N TYR A 356 10.15 -7.90 -1.60
CA TYR A 356 10.08 -6.95 -0.50
C TYR A 356 11.31 -7.06 0.40
N ALA A 357 11.88 -5.92 0.81
CA ALA A 357 13.11 -5.87 1.58
C ALA A 357 13.03 -6.65 2.91
N GLY A 358 11.88 -6.60 3.60
CA GLY A 358 11.68 -7.39 4.82
C GLY A 358 11.70 -8.91 4.57
N LEU A 359 11.25 -9.37 3.39
CA LEU A 359 11.32 -10.80 3.02
C LEU A 359 12.75 -11.20 2.68
N THR A 360 13.49 -10.35 1.97
CA THR A 360 14.93 -10.53 1.73
C THR A 360 15.69 -10.64 3.05
N SER A 361 15.42 -9.73 3.98
CA SER A 361 16.00 -9.73 5.33
C SER A 361 15.72 -11.04 6.08
N CYS A 362 14.48 -11.53 6.07
CA CYS A 362 14.14 -12.81 6.69
C CYS A 362 14.93 -13.99 6.08
N LEU A 363 15.03 -14.09 4.75
CA LEU A 363 15.80 -15.17 4.13
C LEU A 363 17.28 -15.11 4.49
N LEU A 364 17.90 -13.92 4.41
CA LEU A 364 19.31 -13.74 4.76
C LEU A 364 19.56 -14.05 6.25
N THR A 365 18.63 -13.69 7.13
CA THR A 365 18.68 -14.02 8.57
C THR A 365 18.66 -15.55 8.79
N LEU A 366 17.94 -16.30 7.96
CA LEU A 366 17.88 -17.77 7.99
C LEU A 366 19.08 -18.44 7.31
N GLY A 367 20.06 -17.66 6.83
CA GLY A 367 21.20 -18.17 6.07
C GLY A 367 20.83 -18.65 4.65
N VAL A 368 19.70 -18.19 4.12
CA VAL A 368 19.24 -18.50 2.76
C VAL A 368 19.47 -17.28 1.88
N ILE A 369 20.30 -17.42 0.86
CA ILE A 369 20.59 -16.34 -0.08
C ILE A 369 19.65 -16.51 -1.28
N PRO A 370 18.67 -15.59 -1.48
CA PRO A 370 17.82 -15.65 -2.66
C PRO A 370 18.64 -15.36 -3.92
N ARG A 371 18.10 -15.74 -5.07
CA ARG A 371 18.71 -15.47 -6.37
C ARG A 371 18.51 -14.01 -6.80
N ALA A 372 17.38 -13.42 -6.42
CA ALA A 372 17.12 -12.00 -6.57
C ALA A 372 16.33 -11.46 -5.38
N GLY A 373 16.54 -10.20 -5.01
CA GLY A 373 15.80 -9.59 -3.90
C GLY A 373 15.95 -8.09 -3.78
N ILE A 374 14.98 -7.46 -3.13
CA ILE A 374 15.06 -6.03 -2.79
C ILE A 374 15.92 -5.84 -1.55
N LEU A 375 16.85 -4.88 -1.59
CA LEU A 375 17.66 -4.44 -0.46
C LEU A 375 17.54 -2.93 -0.29
N THR A 376 17.57 -2.47 0.96
CA THR A 376 17.88 -1.08 1.27
C THR A 376 19.39 -0.89 1.29
N ASP A 377 19.87 0.36 1.17
CA ASP A 377 21.30 0.65 1.08
C ASP A 377 22.08 0.18 2.31
N TRP A 378 21.50 0.37 3.50
CA TRP A 378 22.12 -0.08 4.75
C TRP A 378 22.20 -1.61 4.83
N MET A 379 21.21 -2.32 4.27
CA MET A 379 21.16 -3.79 4.27
C MET A 379 22.16 -4.36 3.26
N ALA A 380 22.27 -3.75 2.08
CA ALA A 380 23.29 -4.11 1.09
C ALA A 380 24.70 -3.94 1.67
N SER A 381 24.92 -2.85 2.42
CA SER A 381 26.19 -2.62 3.13
C SER A 381 26.44 -3.65 4.22
N HIS A 382 25.42 -4.00 5.02
CA HIS A 382 25.51 -5.00 6.07
C HIS A 382 25.90 -6.39 5.55
N TYR A 383 25.32 -6.81 4.42
CA TYR A 383 25.57 -8.13 3.84
C TYR A 383 26.61 -8.14 2.72
N LYS A 384 27.32 -7.04 2.45
CA LYS A 384 28.25 -6.92 1.31
C LYS A 384 29.21 -8.11 1.19
N SER A 385 29.89 -8.48 2.28
CA SER A 385 30.86 -9.58 2.27
C SER A 385 30.25 -10.96 1.97
N LEU A 386 28.96 -11.13 2.26
CA LEU A 386 28.20 -12.32 1.93
C LEU A 386 27.77 -12.25 0.47
N LEU A 387 27.07 -11.19 0.07
CA LEU A 387 26.49 -11.06 -1.27
C LEU A 387 27.54 -11.02 -2.37
N ASP A 388 28.72 -10.41 -2.15
CA ASP A 388 29.81 -10.38 -3.14
C ASP A 388 30.35 -11.79 -3.49
N LYS A 389 30.11 -12.79 -2.64
CA LYS A 389 30.54 -14.18 -2.85
C LYS A 389 29.47 -15.06 -3.48
N HIS A 390 28.27 -14.51 -3.65
CA HIS A 390 27.12 -15.25 -4.15
C HIS A 390 26.55 -14.53 -5.36
N ASP A 391 25.94 -15.31 -6.23
CA ASP A 391 25.33 -14.77 -7.43
C ASP A 391 23.88 -14.36 -7.08
N PHE A 392 23.80 -13.21 -6.41
CA PHE A 392 22.60 -12.51 -5.95
C PHE A 392 22.34 -11.31 -6.85
N LEU A 393 21.09 -11.18 -7.32
CA LEU A 393 20.65 -10.08 -8.17
C LEU A 393 19.84 -9.05 -7.35
N PRO A 394 20.38 -7.85 -7.07
CA PRO A 394 19.57 -6.79 -6.47
C PRO A 394 18.50 -6.29 -7.45
N ILE A 395 17.28 -6.10 -6.95
CA ILE A 395 16.15 -5.52 -7.69
C ILE A 395 15.53 -4.38 -6.88
N GLU A 396 14.92 -3.41 -7.55
CA GLU A 396 14.31 -2.23 -6.89
C GLU A 396 12.79 -2.36 -6.71
N GLY A 397 12.18 -3.34 -7.37
CA GLY A 397 10.74 -3.55 -7.35
C GLY A 397 10.30 -4.53 -8.44
N LEU A 398 9.07 -4.33 -8.93
CA LEU A 398 8.48 -5.12 -10.02
C LEU A 398 8.14 -4.25 -11.25
N ASP A 399 9.12 -3.46 -11.66
CA ASP A 399 9.11 -2.80 -12.97
C ASP A 399 9.34 -3.81 -14.11
N ASP A 400 9.23 -3.39 -15.36
CA ASP A 400 9.32 -4.28 -16.51
C ASP A 400 10.72 -4.89 -16.69
N ARG A 401 11.76 -4.13 -16.33
CA ARG A 401 13.15 -4.60 -16.36
C ARG A 401 13.37 -5.71 -15.33
N SER A 402 13.02 -5.47 -14.07
CA SER A 402 13.15 -6.45 -13.00
C SER A 402 12.27 -7.68 -13.29
N PHE A 403 11.07 -7.47 -13.83
CA PHE A 403 10.20 -8.57 -14.26
C PHE A 403 10.88 -9.47 -15.31
N GLN A 404 11.49 -8.88 -16.34
CA GLN A 404 12.21 -9.64 -17.36
C GLN A 404 13.40 -10.40 -16.76
N MET A 405 14.22 -9.72 -15.97
CA MET A 405 15.39 -10.31 -15.33
C MET A 405 15.00 -11.46 -14.40
N ILE A 406 13.94 -11.32 -13.61
CA ILE A 406 13.42 -12.38 -12.75
C ILE A 406 12.86 -13.54 -13.57
N SER A 407 12.15 -13.25 -14.66
CA SER A 407 11.61 -14.29 -15.56
C SER A 407 12.73 -15.16 -16.14
N GLU A 408 13.85 -14.56 -16.54
CA GLU A 408 15.03 -15.27 -17.06
C GLU A 408 15.69 -16.18 -16.02
N LEU A 409 15.57 -15.85 -14.72
CA LEU A 409 16.09 -16.71 -13.64
C LEU A 409 15.32 -18.03 -13.50
N ASN A 410 14.06 -18.06 -13.97
CA ASN A 410 13.10 -19.14 -13.78
C ASN A 410 13.01 -19.56 -12.30
N PRO A 411 12.42 -18.70 -11.44
CA PRO A 411 12.44 -18.91 -10.00
C PRO A 411 11.64 -20.15 -9.60
N ASP A 412 12.10 -20.82 -8.54
CA ASP A 412 11.38 -21.95 -7.95
C ASP A 412 10.24 -21.49 -7.04
N LEU A 413 10.38 -20.30 -6.44
CA LEU A 413 9.39 -19.68 -5.57
C LEU A 413 9.67 -18.18 -5.41
N VAL A 414 8.63 -17.36 -5.55
CA VAL A 414 8.65 -15.91 -5.40
C VAL A 414 7.91 -15.52 -4.12
N PHE A 415 8.58 -14.79 -3.23
CA PHE A 415 7.98 -14.25 -2.01
C PHE A 415 7.48 -12.83 -2.22
N CYS A 416 6.22 -12.54 -1.88
CA CYS A 416 5.65 -11.21 -2.01
C CYS A 416 4.76 -10.82 -0.83
N ASN A 417 4.68 -9.51 -0.54
CA ASN A 417 3.73 -8.94 0.41
C ASN A 417 2.42 -8.58 -0.31
N VAL A 418 1.30 -9.19 0.07
CA VAL A 418 0.02 -9.12 -0.67
C VAL A 418 -0.52 -7.70 -0.88
N HIS A 419 -0.30 -6.78 0.06
CA HIS A 419 -0.86 -5.41 -0.03
C HIS A 419 0.00 -4.42 -0.83
N LYS A 420 1.16 -4.87 -1.32
CA LYS A 420 2.16 -3.97 -1.94
C LYS A 420 2.46 -4.34 -3.40
N MET A 421 1.81 -5.37 -3.93
CA MET A 421 2.16 -5.94 -5.24
C MET A 421 0.91 -6.21 -6.07
N ASP A 422 1.09 -6.07 -7.38
CA ASP A 422 0.15 -6.60 -8.36
C ASP A 422 0.31 -8.13 -8.44
N LEU A 423 -0.54 -8.86 -7.72
CA LEU A 423 -0.47 -10.31 -7.68
C LEU A 423 -0.65 -10.95 -9.07
N ALA A 424 -1.40 -10.33 -9.98
CA ALA A 424 -1.59 -10.84 -11.34
C ALA A 424 -0.30 -10.76 -12.16
N LYS A 425 0.55 -9.76 -11.90
CA LYS A 425 1.91 -9.69 -12.47
C LYS A 425 2.85 -10.69 -11.78
N VAL A 426 2.79 -10.81 -10.44
CA VAL A 426 3.70 -11.69 -9.69
C VAL A 426 3.54 -13.17 -10.06
N VAL A 427 2.31 -13.66 -10.23
CA VAL A 427 2.06 -15.08 -10.57
C VAL A 427 2.60 -15.49 -11.93
N GLN A 428 2.91 -14.54 -12.81
CA GLN A 428 3.53 -14.82 -14.11
C GLN A 428 5.02 -15.19 -13.99
N LEU A 429 5.66 -14.89 -12.85
CA LEU A 429 7.07 -15.19 -12.61
C LEU A 429 7.31 -16.64 -12.17
N GLY A 430 6.28 -17.31 -11.66
CA GLY A 430 6.38 -18.68 -11.12
C GLY A 430 5.57 -18.86 -9.84
N PRO A 431 5.88 -19.90 -9.02
CA PRO A 431 5.14 -20.22 -7.82
C PRO A 431 5.25 -19.08 -6.80
N VAL A 432 4.15 -18.72 -6.13
CA VAL A 432 4.14 -17.55 -5.22
C VAL A 432 3.87 -17.94 -3.77
N ALA A 433 4.76 -17.53 -2.87
CA ALA A 433 4.54 -17.49 -1.42
C ALA A 433 4.08 -16.08 -1.01
N ALA A 434 2.76 -15.89 -0.99
CA ALA A 434 2.15 -14.61 -0.65
C ALA A 434 1.88 -14.50 0.86
N ILE A 435 2.33 -13.41 1.48
CA ILE A 435 2.17 -13.16 2.92
C ILE A 435 1.63 -11.76 3.17
N ASP A 436 0.73 -11.64 4.15
CA ASP A 436 0.25 -10.36 4.66
C ASP A 436 1.07 -9.94 5.87
N MET A 437 2.21 -9.28 5.61
CA MET A 437 3.13 -8.85 6.66
C MET A 437 2.53 -7.80 7.60
N GLU A 438 1.42 -7.16 7.21
CA GLU A 438 0.76 -6.16 8.05
C GLU A 438 -0.11 -6.78 9.15
N LYS A 439 -0.50 -8.05 9.00
CA LYS A 439 -1.37 -8.76 9.96
C LYS A 439 -0.63 -9.63 10.98
N ILE A 440 0.67 -9.81 10.82
CA ILE A 440 1.47 -10.70 11.67
C ILE A 440 2.70 -9.97 12.22
N GLY A 441 3.13 -10.36 13.41
CA GLY A 441 4.34 -9.82 14.04
C GLY A 441 5.61 -10.28 13.35
N TRP A 442 6.71 -9.57 13.61
CA TRP A 442 8.00 -9.82 12.96
C TRP A 442 8.59 -11.21 13.29
N ARG A 443 8.30 -11.76 14.48
CA ARG A 443 8.71 -13.13 14.85
C ARG A 443 7.93 -14.17 14.05
N GLU A 444 6.64 -13.96 13.88
CA GLU A 444 5.77 -14.81 13.07
C GLU A 444 6.15 -14.74 11.58
N GLN A 445 6.55 -13.56 11.09
CA GLN A 445 7.10 -13.42 9.73
C GLN A 445 8.35 -14.28 9.54
N LEU A 446 9.32 -14.23 10.47
CA LEU A 446 10.51 -15.09 10.40
C LEU A 446 10.16 -16.58 10.43
N ARG A 447 9.26 -16.99 11.33
CA ARG A 447 8.80 -18.39 11.43
C ARG A 447 8.08 -18.87 10.18
N TYR A 448 7.23 -18.04 9.59
CA TYR A 448 6.57 -18.35 8.32
C TYR A 448 7.60 -18.56 7.21
N MET A 449 8.54 -17.62 7.05
CA MET A 449 9.59 -17.73 6.05
C MET A 449 10.40 -19.01 6.26
N ALA A 450 10.75 -19.31 7.51
CA ALA A 450 11.46 -20.51 7.91
C ALA A 450 10.68 -21.79 7.64
N GLU A 451 9.36 -21.80 7.82
CA GLU A 451 8.52 -22.93 7.46
C GLU A 451 8.57 -23.21 5.96
N VAL A 452 8.47 -22.15 5.16
CA VAL A 452 8.47 -22.24 3.69
C VAL A 452 9.81 -22.71 3.13
N VAL A 453 10.94 -22.29 3.73
CA VAL A 453 12.29 -22.67 3.24
C VAL A 453 12.94 -23.82 4.02
N GLY A 454 12.22 -24.45 4.95
CA GLY A 454 12.73 -25.59 5.72
C GLY A 454 13.84 -25.23 6.72
N LYS A 455 13.78 -24.02 7.31
CA LYS A 455 14.77 -23.43 8.22
C LYS A 455 14.22 -23.14 9.62
N GLN A 456 13.23 -23.92 10.06
CA GLN A 456 12.54 -23.70 11.34
C GLN A 456 13.49 -23.76 12.53
N LYS A 457 14.50 -24.65 12.48
CA LYS A 457 15.51 -24.76 13.54
C LYS A 457 16.36 -23.48 13.62
N GLU A 458 16.87 -23.02 12.48
CA GLU A 458 17.67 -21.80 12.37
C GLU A 458 16.89 -20.57 12.85
N ALA A 459 15.59 -20.50 12.55
CA ALA A 459 14.72 -19.44 13.04
C ALA A 459 14.62 -19.42 14.58
N GLU A 460 14.33 -20.56 15.20
CA GLU A 460 14.20 -20.64 16.67
C GLU A 460 15.55 -20.44 17.38
N ASP A 461 16.65 -20.91 16.80
CA ASP A 461 18.01 -20.67 17.31
C ASP A 461 18.36 -19.18 17.24
N TRP A 462 18.06 -18.51 16.11
CA TRP A 462 18.26 -17.07 15.97
C TRP A 462 17.40 -16.28 16.97
N LEU A 463 16.11 -16.60 17.09
CA LEU A 463 15.18 -15.94 18.02
C LEU A 463 15.66 -16.07 19.46
N ARG A 464 16.11 -17.26 19.88
CA ARG A 464 16.67 -17.47 21.22
C ARG A 464 17.91 -16.61 21.46
N SER A 465 18.79 -16.52 20.48
CA SER A 465 20.01 -15.71 20.55
C SER A 465 19.67 -14.21 20.58
N PHE A 466 18.65 -13.77 19.84
CA PHE A 466 18.13 -12.41 19.89
C PHE A 466 17.59 -12.07 21.28
N GLU A 467 16.79 -12.93 21.91
CA GLU A 467 16.27 -12.71 23.27
C GLU A 467 17.38 -12.55 24.31
N GLN A 468 18.48 -13.30 24.17
CA GLN A 468 19.67 -13.12 25.02
C GLN A 468 20.27 -11.71 24.83
N ARG A 469 20.50 -11.30 23.58
CA ARG A 469 21.01 -9.95 23.27
C ARG A 469 20.07 -8.84 23.76
N LEU A 470 18.76 -9.04 23.63
CA LEU A 470 17.74 -8.11 24.12
C LEU A 470 17.79 -7.97 25.65
N THR A 471 17.97 -9.08 26.35
CA THR A 471 18.11 -9.08 27.82
C THR A 471 19.36 -8.32 28.26
N GLU A 472 20.49 -8.52 27.58
CA GLU A 472 21.71 -7.77 27.82
C GLU A 472 21.56 -6.27 27.51
N ALA A 473 20.87 -5.94 26.41
CA ALA A 473 20.58 -4.56 26.02
C ALA A 473 19.77 -3.83 27.12
N LYS A 474 18.69 -4.45 27.61
CA LYS A 474 17.88 -3.92 28.72
C LYS A 474 18.72 -3.67 29.96
N LYS A 475 19.59 -4.62 30.33
CA LYS A 475 20.47 -4.49 31.50
C LYS A 475 21.45 -3.31 31.36
N LYS A 476 22.00 -3.09 30.15
CA LYS A 476 22.90 -1.96 29.89
C LYS A 476 22.16 -0.62 30.01
N LEU A 477 20.94 -0.54 29.46
CA LEU A 477 20.13 0.67 29.52
C LEU A 477 19.67 0.99 30.95
N SER A 478 19.18 0.00 31.71
CA SER A 478 18.72 0.22 33.08
C SER A 478 19.83 0.66 34.04
N GLY A 479 21.10 0.33 33.73
CA GLY A 479 22.24 0.79 34.51
C GLY A 479 22.58 2.29 34.35
N ILE A 480 21.99 2.97 33.36
CA ILE A 480 22.33 4.37 33.02
C ILE A 480 21.11 5.29 33.09
N LEU A 481 19.93 4.76 32.72
CA LEU A 481 18.69 5.52 32.76
C LEU A 481 18.24 5.74 34.21
N ASN A 482 17.73 6.92 34.52
CA ASN A 482 17.32 7.31 35.89
C ASN A 482 15.95 6.73 36.32
N GLY A 483 15.36 5.84 35.52
CA GLY A 483 14.04 5.24 35.75
C GLY A 483 12.84 6.16 35.44
N GLN A 484 13.08 7.45 35.15
CA GLN A 484 12.06 8.42 34.73
C GLN A 484 12.25 8.91 33.30
N ASP A 485 13.40 8.65 32.67
CA ASP A 485 13.71 9.06 31.30
C ASP A 485 12.68 8.55 30.31
N THR A 486 12.05 9.45 29.56
CA THR A 486 11.03 9.16 28.56
C THR A 486 11.57 9.20 27.13
N PHE A 487 10.98 8.40 26.24
CA PHE A 487 11.43 8.24 24.86
C PHE A 487 10.31 8.53 23.86
N ALA A 488 10.57 9.39 22.89
CA ALA A 488 9.65 9.67 21.79
C ALA A 488 10.28 9.36 20.42
N ILE A 489 9.41 9.11 19.45
CA ILE A 489 9.77 8.89 18.05
C ILE A 489 9.02 9.94 17.23
N MET A 490 9.76 10.71 16.44
CA MET A 490 9.18 11.72 15.56
C MET A 490 9.65 11.52 14.12
N LYS A 491 8.69 11.45 13.20
CA LYS A 491 8.93 11.54 11.76
C LYS A 491 8.56 12.93 11.28
N VAL A 492 9.42 13.55 10.48
CA VAL A 492 9.11 14.76 9.75
C VAL A 492 9.15 14.44 8.26
N VAL A 493 8.07 14.73 7.55
CA VAL A 493 7.97 14.50 6.10
C VAL A 493 7.06 15.58 5.50
N SER A 494 7.50 16.20 4.40
CA SER A 494 6.72 17.24 3.71
C SER A 494 6.22 18.36 4.64
N GLY A 495 7.04 18.77 5.62
CA GLY A 495 6.69 19.80 6.61
C GLY A 495 5.70 19.38 7.69
N LYS A 496 5.18 18.15 7.64
CA LYS A 496 4.31 17.57 8.67
C LYS A 496 5.14 16.77 9.67
N MET A 497 4.73 16.80 10.93
CA MET A 497 5.38 16.05 12.00
C MET A 497 4.43 14.98 12.53
N TYR A 498 4.96 13.80 12.77
CA TYR A 498 4.20 12.64 13.24
C TYR A 498 4.90 12.03 14.44
N ILE A 499 4.16 11.80 15.53
CA ILE A 499 4.65 11.08 16.71
C ILE A 499 4.17 9.63 16.64
N TYR A 500 5.08 8.68 16.83
CA TYR A 500 4.82 7.25 16.64
C TYR A 500 4.63 6.50 17.97
N GLY A 501 3.73 5.51 17.92
CA GLY A 501 3.50 4.55 18.99
C GLY A 501 4.32 3.25 18.80
N ASP A 502 3.80 2.14 19.31
CA ASP A 502 4.51 0.85 19.41
C ASP A 502 4.12 -0.17 18.33
N LEU A 503 3.20 0.21 17.43
CA LEU A 503 2.48 -0.74 16.59
C LEU A 503 3.37 -1.48 15.58
N ARG A 504 4.05 -0.74 14.70
CA ARG A 504 4.93 -1.25 13.61
C ARG A 504 5.83 -0.13 13.09
N SER A 505 6.97 -0.49 12.49
CA SER A 505 7.92 0.43 11.83
C SER A 505 8.40 1.59 12.74
N MET A 506 9.20 2.49 12.17
CA MET A 506 9.81 3.67 12.81
C MET A 506 10.51 3.42 14.14
N GLY A 507 10.94 2.19 14.43
CA GLY A 507 11.53 1.82 15.73
C GLY A 507 10.55 1.66 16.90
N GLY A 508 9.26 1.94 16.71
CA GLY A 508 8.23 1.85 17.76
C GLY A 508 8.20 0.49 18.49
N PRO A 509 8.12 -0.63 17.74
CA PRO A 509 8.17 -1.96 18.34
C PRO A 509 9.43 -2.20 19.17
N MET A 510 10.61 -1.79 18.67
CA MET A 510 11.86 -1.99 19.38
C MET A 510 11.95 -1.15 20.66
N LEU A 511 11.61 0.14 20.60
CA LEU A 511 11.66 1.02 21.77
C LEU A 511 10.66 0.59 22.85
N TYR A 512 9.39 0.47 22.50
CA TYR A 512 8.32 0.38 23.50
C TYR A 512 7.92 -1.05 23.85
N ARG A 513 8.00 -2.02 22.93
CA ARG A 513 7.63 -3.42 23.21
C ARG A 513 8.83 -4.26 23.62
N GLU A 514 9.88 -4.22 22.80
CA GLU A 514 11.04 -5.07 23.01
C GLU A 514 11.89 -4.53 24.15
N LEU A 515 12.44 -3.32 24.06
CA LEU A 515 13.25 -2.70 25.11
C LEU A 515 12.46 -2.20 26.31
N GLN A 516 11.15 -1.98 26.14
CA GLN A 516 10.23 -1.47 27.19
C GLN A 516 10.66 -0.12 27.76
N LEU A 517 11.20 0.74 26.88
CA LEU A 517 11.51 2.12 27.23
C LEU A 517 10.20 2.91 27.44
N PRO A 518 10.09 3.73 28.48
CA PRO A 518 8.82 4.37 28.81
C PRO A 518 8.52 5.52 27.82
N PRO A 519 7.34 5.51 27.17
CA PRO A 519 6.89 6.64 26.37
C PRO A 519 6.41 7.80 27.26
N PRO A 520 6.37 9.05 26.76
CA PRO A 520 5.60 10.12 27.39
C PRO A 520 4.14 9.73 27.59
N ALA A 521 3.49 10.24 28.63
CA ALA A 521 2.08 9.92 28.95
C ALA A 521 1.15 10.14 27.74
N ALA A 522 1.32 11.25 27.01
CA ALA A 522 0.53 11.53 25.81
C ALA A 522 0.75 10.51 24.68
N VAL A 523 1.96 10.01 24.49
CA VAL A 523 2.24 8.94 23.51
C VAL A 523 1.55 7.65 23.94
N LYS A 524 1.62 7.31 25.23
CA LYS A 524 0.95 6.12 25.78
C LYS A 524 -0.57 6.20 25.59
N GLU A 525 -1.19 7.24 26.11
CA GLU A 525 -2.66 7.36 26.20
C GLU A 525 -3.33 7.63 24.86
N ARG A 526 -2.70 8.48 24.02
CA ARG A 526 -3.31 8.97 22.77
C ARG A 526 -2.91 8.16 21.54
N ILE A 527 -1.87 7.33 21.62
CA ILE A 527 -1.36 6.56 20.47
C ILE A 527 -1.35 5.06 20.77
N ILE A 528 -0.56 4.62 21.76
CA ILE A 528 -0.35 3.20 22.05
C ILE A 528 -1.64 2.53 22.56
N ASP A 529 -2.27 3.11 23.60
CA ASP A 529 -3.50 2.56 24.19
C ASP A 529 -4.69 2.62 23.21
N GLN A 530 -4.62 3.50 22.19
CA GLN A 530 -5.61 3.60 21.12
C GLN A 530 -5.33 2.65 19.95
N GLY A 531 -4.19 1.94 19.94
CA GLY A 531 -3.78 1.07 18.84
C GLY A 531 -3.45 1.83 17.55
N LEU A 532 -3.07 3.10 17.65
CA LEU A 532 -2.70 3.92 16.49
C LEU A 532 -1.23 3.74 16.12
N LEU A 533 -0.92 3.84 14.83
CA LEU A 533 0.46 3.82 14.35
C LEU A 533 1.21 5.10 14.76
N ASN A 534 0.58 6.24 14.50
CA ASN A 534 1.09 7.57 14.77
C ASN A 534 -0.07 8.58 14.82
N VAL A 535 0.25 9.80 15.26
CA VAL A 535 -0.63 10.97 15.14
C VAL A 535 0.16 12.11 14.51
N CYS A 536 -0.50 12.90 13.66
CA CYS A 536 0.07 14.14 13.11
C CYS A 536 -0.01 15.23 14.18
N VAL A 537 1.07 16.00 14.36
CA VAL A 537 1.18 17.07 15.35
C VAL A 537 1.68 18.36 14.69
N THR A 538 1.15 19.48 15.15
CA THR A 538 1.65 20.82 14.79
C THR A 538 2.85 21.21 15.68
N PRO A 539 3.66 22.20 15.28
CA PRO A 539 4.73 22.72 16.15
C PRO A 539 4.25 23.27 17.50
N ALA A 540 2.99 23.70 17.59
CA ALA A 540 2.38 24.16 18.83
C ALA A 540 2.14 22.99 19.80
N GLU A 541 1.71 21.83 19.29
CA GLU A 541 1.35 20.65 20.09
C GLU A 541 2.57 19.81 20.51
N LEU A 542 3.77 20.06 19.97
CA LEU A 542 4.98 19.29 20.31
C LEU A 542 5.27 19.20 21.81
N GLY A 543 4.88 20.22 22.59
CA GLY A 543 5.10 20.24 24.05
C GLY A 543 4.39 19.09 24.76
N ASP A 544 3.22 18.66 24.30
CA ASP A 544 2.44 17.55 24.88
C ASP A 544 3.17 16.21 24.76
N TYR A 545 4.05 16.10 23.76
CA TYR A 545 4.80 14.88 23.45
C TYR A 545 6.29 14.99 23.83
N SER A 546 6.64 15.99 24.65
CA SER A 546 8.01 16.21 25.12
C SER A 546 8.55 14.95 25.81
N ALA A 547 9.75 14.54 25.41
CA ALA A 547 10.45 13.37 25.92
C ALA A 547 11.92 13.71 26.18
N ASP A 548 12.55 12.97 27.07
CA ASP A 548 13.98 13.16 27.41
C ASP A 548 14.89 12.70 26.27
N HIS A 549 14.48 11.67 25.55
CA HIS A 549 15.16 11.15 24.37
C HIS A 549 14.23 11.19 23.16
N LEU A 550 14.74 11.69 22.02
CA LEU A 550 13.96 11.79 20.79
C LEU A 550 14.68 11.12 19.63
N PHE A 551 14.06 10.10 19.04
CA PHE A 551 14.50 9.50 17.78
C PHE A 551 13.80 10.21 16.62
N LEU A 552 14.59 10.88 15.78
CA LEU A 552 14.10 11.75 14.70
C LEU A 552 14.39 11.13 13.33
N MET A 553 13.33 10.84 12.57
CA MET A 553 13.39 10.50 11.14
C MET A 553 12.99 11.73 10.34
N ASN A 554 13.97 12.47 9.82
CA ASN A 554 13.72 13.66 9.03
C ASN A 554 13.82 13.32 7.53
N TYR A 555 12.70 13.36 6.82
CA TYR A 555 12.65 13.24 5.36
C TYR A 555 12.65 14.65 4.77
N GLU A 556 13.72 15.01 4.06
CA GLU A 556 13.77 16.25 3.29
C GLU A 556 12.70 16.21 2.17
N SER A 557 12.08 17.36 1.88
CA SER A 557 10.98 17.46 0.89
C SER A 557 11.33 18.47 -0.19
N ASN A 558 11.25 18.03 -1.45
CA ASN A 558 11.47 18.88 -2.63
C ASN A 558 10.17 19.56 -3.12
N TRP A 559 9.03 19.25 -2.51
CA TRP A 559 7.71 19.71 -2.95
C TRP A 559 7.31 21.08 -2.43
N THR A 560 8.01 21.60 -1.44
CA THR A 560 7.63 22.78 -0.67
C THR A 560 8.85 23.68 -0.43
N ASP A 561 8.98 24.75 -1.22
CA ASP A 561 10.14 25.65 -1.18
C ASP A 561 10.19 26.54 0.09
N ASN A 562 9.11 26.55 0.88
CA ASN A 562 8.86 27.48 1.98
C ASN A 562 8.41 26.82 3.30
N VAL A 563 8.83 25.58 3.58
CA VAL A 563 8.59 25.04 4.94
C VAL A 563 9.51 25.76 5.90
N LYS A 564 8.96 26.71 6.68
CA LYS A 564 9.65 27.24 7.85
C LYS A 564 10.04 26.05 8.73
N SER A 565 11.35 25.87 8.94
CA SER A 565 11.85 24.75 9.72
C SER A 565 11.14 24.68 11.08
N PHE A 566 10.53 23.53 11.39
CA PHE A 566 9.91 23.31 12.69
C PHE A 566 10.92 23.52 13.84
N LYS A 567 12.22 23.33 13.55
CA LYS A 567 13.32 23.57 14.49
C LYS A 567 13.41 25.04 14.94
N ALA A 568 12.84 25.99 14.19
CA ALA A 568 12.78 27.40 14.58
C ALA A 568 11.70 27.70 15.63
N HIS A 569 10.69 26.82 15.77
CA HIS A 569 9.55 27.06 16.65
C HIS A 569 9.93 27.03 18.14
N PRO A 570 9.38 27.90 19.01
CA PRO A 570 9.74 27.94 20.43
C PRO A 570 9.53 26.61 21.16
N ASN A 571 8.48 25.85 20.83
CA ASN A 571 8.21 24.57 21.49
C ASN A 571 9.21 23.47 21.11
N TRP A 572 9.85 23.55 19.92
CA TRP A 572 10.98 22.68 19.60
C TRP A 572 12.17 23.01 20.52
N LYS A 573 12.50 24.28 20.68
CA LYS A 573 13.61 24.72 21.56
C LYS A 573 13.38 24.37 23.04
N LYS A 574 12.13 24.21 23.46
CA LYS A 574 11.73 23.81 24.82
C LYS A 574 11.57 22.30 24.99
N PHE A 575 11.61 21.52 23.91
CA PHE A 575 11.45 20.08 23.96
C PHE A 575 12.59 19.46 24.80
N SER A 576 12.29 18.56 25.75
CA SER A 576 13.28 18.10 26.74
C SER A 576 14.53 17.51 26.08
N ALA A 577 14.38 16.61 25.11
CA ALA A 577 15.48 16.06 24.32
C ALA A 577 16.31 17.12 23.58
N VAL A 578 15.71 18.23 23.13
CA VAL A 578 16.45 19.32 22.47
C VAL A 578 17.30 20.05 23.49
N VAL A 579 16.72 20.38 24.65
CA VAL A 579 17.44 21.05 25.76
C VAL A 579 18.58 20.18 26.30
N LYS A 580 18.37 18.86 26.40
CA LYS A 580 19.34 17.88 26.90
C LYS A 580 20.37 17.41 25.85
N ASN A 581 20.26 17.88 24.61
CA ASN A 581 21.05 17.39 23.48
C ASN A 581 20.96 15.86 23.28
N GLN A 582 19.74 15.33 23.40
CA GLN A 582 19.37 13.91 23.27
C GLN A 582 18.41 13.68 22.09
N VAL A 583 18.56 14.49 21.03
CA VAL A 583 17.92 14.25 19.74
C VAL A 583 18.83 13.39 18.87
N TYR A 584 18.34 12.22 18.48
CA TYR A 584 19.05 11.25 17.68
C TYR A 584 18.45 11.22 16.28
N GLU A 585 19.10 11.88 15.33
CA GLU A 585 18.79 11.69 13.92
C GLU A 585 19.29 10.30 13.50
N VAL A 586 18.36 9.46 13.05
CA VAL A 586 18.61 8.05 12.72
C VAL A 586 18.27 7.75 11.26
N ASN A 587 18.88 6.71 10.71
CA ASN A 587 18.64 6.26 9.34
C ASN A 587 17.14 5.87 9.19
N PRO A 588 16.36 6.61 8.37
CA PRO A 588 14.93 6.36 8.25
C PRO A 588 14.61 4.99 7.62
N GLU A 589 15.44 4.49 6.71
CA GLU A 589 15.25 3.18 6.08
C GLU A 589 15.43 2.03 7.06
N LEU A 590 16.45 2.13 7.92
CA LEU A 590 16.67 1.16 8.99
C LEU A 590 15.51 1.15 9.97
N PHE A 591 15.10 2.33 10.44
CA PHE A 591 14.03 2.43 11.42
C PHE A 591 12.65 2.14 10.82
N TYR A 592 12.47 2.25 9.51
CA TYR A 592 11.23 1.83 8.83
C TYR A 592 11.02 0.32 8.89
N GLY A 593 12.10 -0.46 8.87
CA GLY A 593 12.06 -1.91 8.88
C GLY A 593 11.28 -2.50 10.07
N PHE A 594 10.53 -3.55 9.78
CA PHE A 594 9.77 -4.34 10.76
C PHE A 594 9.99 -5.83 10.47
N ASP A 595 11.26 -6.20 10.48
CA ASP A 595 11.79 -7.53 10.19
C ASP A 595 12.94 -7.82 11.18
N PRO A 596 13.37 -9.09 11.31
CA PRO A 596 14.32 -9.51 12.34
C PRO A 596 15.63 -8.70 12.36
N LEU A 597 16.27 -8.54 11.20
CA LEU A 597 17.53 -7.81 11.11
C LEU A 597 17.33 -6.33 11.43
N SER A 598 16.31 -5.70 10.85
CA SER A 598 16.02 -4.29 11.12
C SER A 598 15.82 -4.05 12.61
N LEU A 599 15.09 -4.91 13.30
CA LEU A 599 14.89 -4.77 14.75
C LEU A 599 16.20 -4.99 15.53
N GLU A 600 17.01 -5.96 15.16
CA GLU A 600 18.32 -6.14 15.79
C GLU A 600 19.23 -4.91 15.59
N MET A 601 19.29 -4.37 14.38
CA MET A 601 20.11 -3.21 14.07
C MET A 601 19.55 -1.92 14.71
N GLN A 602 18.22 -1.77 14.81
CA GLN A 602 17.58 -0.70 15.57
C GLN A 602 17.97 -0.76 17.05
N MET A 603 17.95 -1.95 17.67
CA MET A 603 18.40 -2.15 19.05
C MET A 603 19.85 -1.69 19.23
N GLN A 604 20.75 -2.08 18.33
CA GLN A 604 22.15 -1.69 18.39
C GLN A 604 22.34 -0.18 18.23
N GLU A 605 21.62 0.45 17.28
CA GLU A 605 21.69 1.90 17.09
C GLU A 605 21.12 2.66 18.30
N ILE A 606 20.02 2.19 18.90
CA ILE A 606 19.46 2.76 20.15
C ILE A 606 20.51 2.70 21.27
N LEU A 607 21.12 1.53 21.49
CA LEU A 607 22.18 1.38 22.50
C LEU A 607 23.35 2.32 22.23
N LYS A 608 23.82 2.41 20.99
CA LYS A 608 24.93 3.28 20.59
C LYS A 608 24.64 4.77 20.85
N ARG A 609 23.38 5.21 20.67
CA ARG A 609 22.97 6.61 20.84
C ARG A 609 22.67 6.99 22.29
N VAL A 610 22.13 6.05 23.06
CA VAL A 610 21.69 6.29 24.44
C VAL A 610 22.82 6.04 25.45
N LEU A 611 23.66 5.02 25.23
CA LEU A 611 24.78 4.74 26.12
C LEU A 611 25.90 5.79 25.90
N PRO A 612 26.57 6.26 26.96
CA PRO A 612 27.72 7.14 26.82
C PRO A 612 28.83 6.41 26.06
N GLY A 613 29.37 7.04 25.03
CA GLY A 613 30.47 6.49 24.26
C GLY A 613 31.74 6.30 25.12
N PRO A 614 32.67 5.43 24.72
CA PRO A 614 33.97 5.31 25.38
C PRO A 614 34.70 6.66 25.28
N GLY A 615 34.66 7.46 26.35
CA GLY A 615 35.30 8.78 26.42
C GLY A 615 34.46 9.92 26.99
N HIS A 616 33.17 9.74 27.27
CA HIS A 616 32.37 10.74 27.99
C HIS A 616 32.20 10.35 29.46
N ASN A 617 33.22 10.64 30.27
CA ASN A 617 33.05 10.71 31.73
C ASN A 617 32.03 11.82 32.03
N ARG A 618 30.83 11.44 32.45
CA ARG A 618 29.93 12.36 33.16
C ARG A 618 30.48 12.50 34.58
N SER A 619 31.34 13.49 34.80
CA SER A 619 31.62 13.99 36.15
C SER A 619 30.31 14.54 36.72
N LEU A 620 29.91 13.95 37.85
CA LEU A 620 28.78 14.33 38.70
C LEU A 620 28.75 15.82 39.05
#